data_AF-A0A2L0CYH4-F1
#
_entry.id   AF-A0A2L0CYH4-F1
#
_cell.length_a   1.000
_cell.length_b   1.000
_cell.length_c   1.000
_cell.angle_alpha   90.00
_cell.angle_beta   90.00
_cell.angle_gamma   90.00
#
_symmetry.space_group_name_H-M   'P 1'
#
loop_
_entity.id
_entity.type
_entity.pdbx_description
1 polymer ?
#
loop_
_entity_poly.entity_id
_entity_poly.type
_entity_poly.pdbx_seq_one_letter_code
_entity_poly.pdbx_strand_id
1 'polypeptide(L)'
;VTNPPIDPFREKVVMSLQCPIGPEANILQPSALQVHRLWLKQPVISIADIEVFKHLSHRGWSSHVIDITFPVAEGAAGYLKKLQDICEEADNASKKHQIIILSDRKAGPERLPISSLVSLGAIHHHLIETRSRMKVALVVESGEAREVHHICVLLGYGADAICPYLALELASSLRDQGILDTSLTDETIYQNYAQAMQTGINK
;
A
#
# COMPACT_ATOMS: atom_id res chain seq x y z
N VAL A 1 27.98 -16.95 -13.07
CA VAL A 1 26.97 -15.87 -13.13
C VAL A 1 25.64 -16.52 -13.49
N THR A 2 24.62 -16.38 -12.65
CA THR A 2 23.38 -17.19 -12.72
C THR A 2 22.32 -16.62 -13.66
N ASN A 3 22.25 -15.29 -13.81
CA ASN A 3 21.25 -14.59 -14.62
C ASN A 3 21.69 -13.14 -14.92
N PRO A 4 21.54 -12.63 -16.16
CA PRO A 4 21.86 -11.24 -16.51
C PRO A 4 20.74 -10.27 -16.08
N PRO A 5 21.07 -9.00 -15.72
CA PRO A 5 20.08 -7.96 -15.47
C PRO A 5 19.44 -7.47 -16.78
N ILE A 6 18.20 -6.95 -16.67
CA ILE A 6 17.44 -6.33 -17.76
C ILE A 6 17.76 -4.82 -17.81
N ASP A 7 17.81 -4.22 -19.00
CA ASP A 7 17.95 -2.77 -19.14
C ASP A 7 16.57 -2.07 -19.02
N PRO A 8 16.33 -1.28 -17.98
CA PRO A 8 15.00 -0.72 -17.69
C PRO A 8 14.56 0.39 -18.64
N PHE A 9 15.48 0.93 -19.45
CA PHE A 9 15.19 1.97 -20.42
C PHE A 9 15.05 1.38 -21.83
N ARG A 10 16.00 0.54 -22.24
CA ARG A 10 16.02 -0.06 -23.58
C ARG A 10 15.02 -1.20 -23.73
N GLU A 11 14.77 -1.94 -22.66
CA GLU A 11 13.88 -3.11 -22.65
C GLU A 11 12.57 -2.83 -21.90
N LYS A 12 12.18 -1.56 -21.76
CA LYS A 12 10.94 -1.16 -21.04
C LYS A 12 9.68 -1.87 -21.54
N VAL A 13 9.62 -2.23 -22.82
CA VAL A 13 8.45 -2.89 -23.44
C VAL A 13 8.15 -4.27 -22.84
N VAL A 14 9.14 -4.96 -22.25
CA VAL A 14 8.95 -6.27 -21.60
C VAL A 14 8.69 -6.16 -20.11
N MET A 15 8.63 -4.94 -19.55
CA MET A 15 8.40 -4.67 -18.13
C MET A 15 7.00 -4.12 -17.90
N SER A 16 6.39 -4.45 -16.74
CA SER A 16 5.09 -3.92 -16.34
C SER A 16 5.02 -3.77 -14.82
N LEU A 17 4.37 -2.69 -14.37
CA LEU A 17 4.02 -2.45 -12.97
C LEU A 17 2.49 -2.53 -12.75
N GLN A 18 1.75 -3.13 -13.67
CA GLN A 18 0.31 -3.28 -13.51
C GLN A 18 0.01 -4.22 -12.34
N CYS A 19 -0.86 -3.78 -11.44
CA CYS A 19 -1.18 -4.49 -10.21
C CYS A 19 -2.67 -4.86 -10.23
N PRO A 20 -3.02 -6.14 -10.44
CA PRO A 20 -4.36 -6.61 -10.20
C PRO A 20 -4.58 -6.72 -8.67
N ILE A 21 -5.60 -6.06 -8.14
CA ILE A 21 -5.87 -5.95 -6.70
C ILE A 21 -7.19 -6.63 -6.35
N GLY A 22 -7.19 -7.36 -5.25
CA GLY A 22 -8.36 -8.01 -4.67
C GLY A 22 -8.27 -9.53 -4.66
N PRO A 23 -9.38 -10.22 -4.34
CA PRO A 23 -9.40 -11.64 -4.11
C PRO A 23 -9.04 -12.43 -5.38
N GLU A 24 -8.29 -13.51 -5.17
CA GLU A 24 -7.93 -14.46 -6.22
C GLU A 24 -8.90 -15.64 -6.22
N ALA A 25 -9.47 -15.93 -7.39
CA ALA A 25 -10.30 -17.11 -7.59
C ALA A 25 -9.44 -18.36 -7.82
N ASN A 26 -10.05 -19.53 -7.76
CA ASN A 26 -9.37 -20.80 -7.98
C ASN A 26 -8.73 -20.85 -9.38
N ILE A 27 -7.41 -20.98 -9.43
CA ILE A 27 -6.64 -21.04 -10.68
C ILE A 27 -6.89 -22.33 -11.48
N LEU A 28 -7.32 -23.41 -10.83
CA LEU A 28 -7.56 -24.71 -11.47
C LEU A 28 -8.90 -24.78 -12.21
N GLN A 29 -9.79 -23.79 -11.98
CA GLN A 29 -11.12 -23.75 -12.58
C GLN A 29 -11.29 -22.46 -13.38
N PRO A 30 -11.33 -22.53 -14.72
CA PRO A 30 -11.61 -21.38 -15.56
C PRO A 30 -12.96 -20.76 -15.17
N SER A 31 -12.95 -19.48 -14.80
CA SER A 31 -14.15 -18.77 -14.35
C SER A 31 -14.03 -17.26 -14.58
N ALA A 32 -15.15 -16.60 -14.88
CA ALA A 32 -15.23 -15.14 -14.98
C ALA A 32 -14.83 -14.44 -13.66
N LEU A 33 -14.91 -15.15 -12.51
CA LEU A 33 -14.46 -14.62 -11.23
C LEU A 33 -12.96 -14.29 -11.22
N GLN A 34 -12.14 -14.92 -12.07
CA GLN A 34 -10.70 -14.65 -12.15
C GLN A 34 -10.39 -13.24 -12.67
N VAL A 35 -11.30 -12.62 -13.43
CA VAL A 35 -11.15 -11.24 -13.93
C VAL A 35 -11.85 -10.21 -13.04
N HIS A 36 -12.34 -10.60 -11.87
CA HIS A 36 -13.03 -9.69 -10.96
C HIS A 36 -12.08 -8.83 -10.09
N ARG A 37 -10.85 -8.58 -10.52
CA ARG A 37 -9.86 -7.76 -9.80
C ARG A 37 -9.92 -6.29 -10.19
N LEU A 38 -9.58 -5.39 -9.27
CA LEU A 38 -9.34 -3.98 -9.58
C LEU A 38 -7.99 -3.86 -10.27
N TRP A 39 -7.93 -3.18 -11.42
CA TRP A 39 -6.70 -3.10 -12.20
C TRP A 39 -6.03 -1.75 -12.02
N LEU A 40 -4.93 -1.71 -11.25
CA LEU A 40 -4.10 -0.52 -11.15
C LEU A 40 -3.01 -0.53 -12.23
N LYS A 41 -2.72 0.65 -12.78
CA LYS A 41 -1.65 0.82 -13.75
C LYS A 41 -0.25 0.75 -13.12
N GLN A 42 -0.16 1.07 -11.84
CA GLN A 42 1.04 1.11 -11.03
C GLN A 42 0.68 0.94 -9.55
N PRO A 43 1.64 0.55 -8.68
CA PRO A 43 1.37 0.33 -7.26
C PRO A 43 1.22 1.60 -6.42
N VAL A 44 1.78 2.73 -6.88
CA VAL A 44 1.70 4.02 -6.16
C VAL A 44 0.38 4.68 -6.48
N ILE A 45 -0.40 5.00 -5.44
CA ILE A 45 -1.74 5.60 -5.55
C ILE A 45 -1.79 6.97 -4.87
N SER A 46 -2.72 7.81 -5.31
CA SER A 46 -2.92 9.16 -4.76
C SER A 46 -3.70 9.15 -3.44
N ILE A 47 -3.79 10.32 -2.80
CA ILE A 47 -4.63 10.51 -1.61
C ILE A 47 -6.11 10.40 -1.97
N ALA A 48 -6.51 10.84 -3.18
CA ALA A 48 -7.90 10.67 -3.62
C ALA A 48 -8.22 9.18 -3.83
N ASP A 49 -7.29 8.40 -4.38
CA ASP A 49 -7.47 6.97 -4.61
C ASP A 49 -7.68 6.20 -3.30
N ILE A 50 -6.96 6.54 -2.22
CA ILE A 50 -7.14 5.85 -0.93
C ILE A 50 -8.53 6.11 -0.34
N GLU A 51 -9.08 7.31 -0.51
CA GLU A 51 -10.46 7.61 -0.09
C GLU A 51 -11.48 6.80 -0.90
N VAL A 52 -11.23 6.59 -2.20
CA VAL A 52 -12.03 5.68 -3.04
C VAL A 52 -11.97 4.25 -2.49
N PHE A 53 -10.79 3.77 -2.07
CA PHE A 53 -10.66 2.45 -1.44
C PHE A 53 -11.42 2.35 -0.11
N LYS A 54 -11.39 3.39 0.73
CA LYS A 54 -12.11 3.44 2.02
C LYS A 54 -13.63 3.39 1.85
N HIS A 55 -14.15 3.94 0.75
CA HIS A 55 -15.59 3.99 0.45
C HIS A 55 -16.04 3.05 -0.66
N LEU A 56 -15.18 2.11 -1.07
CA LEU A 56 -15.47 1.21 -2.18
C LEU A 56 -16.69 0.34 -1.88
N SER A 57 -17.67 0.38 -2.78
CA SER A 57 -18.86 -0.48 -2.74
C SER A 57 -19.08 -1.26 -4.05
N HIS A 58 -18.01 -1.48 -4.81
CA HIS A 58 -18.07 -2.16 -6.10
C HIS A 58 -18.18 -3.68 -5.91
N ARG A 59 -19.16 -4.34 -6.53
CA ARG A 59 -19.36 -5.82 -6.45
C ARG A 59 -19.51 -6.35 -5.01
N GLY A 60 -20.06 -5.54 -4.12
CA GLY A 60 -20.19 -5.89 -2.70
C GLY A 60 -18.85 -5.94 -1.95
N TRP A 61 -17.78 -5.43 -2.56
CA TRP A 61 -16.50 -5.31 -1.87
C TRP A 61 -16.60 -4.25 -0.80
N SER A 62 -15.83 -4.46 0.25
CA SER A 62 -15.66 -3.49 1.32
C SER A 62 -14.20 -3.51 1.76
N SER A 63 -13.79 -2.40 2.37
CA SER A 63 -12.48 -2.24 2.97
C SER A 63 -12.57 -2.15 4.49
N HIS A 64 -11.48 -2.52 5.16
CA HIS A 64 -11.28 -2.32 6.60
C HIS A 64 -9.97 -1.60 6.84
N VAL A 65 -10.01 -0.52 7.61
CA VAL A 65 -8.81 0.28 7.94
C VAL A 65 -8.27 -0.17 9.28
N ILE A 66 -7.06 -0.71 9.27
CA ILE A 66 -6.30 -1.08 10.47
C ILE A 66 -5.38 0.07 10.82
N ASP A 67 -5.59 0.60 12.02
CA ASP A 67 -4.69 1.59 12.62
C ASP A 67 -3.42 0.90 13.08
N ILE A 68 -2.28 1.24 12.47
CA ILE A 68 -0.95 0.72 12.81
C ILE A 68 -0.20 1.61 13.83
N THR A 69 -0.93 2.39 14.62
CA THR A 69 -0.37 3.21 15.71
C THR A 69 -0.72 2.65 17.10
N PHE A 70 0.12 2.92 18.10
CA PHE A 70 -0.10 2.52 19.50
C PHE A 70 0.15 3.68 20.48
N PRO A 71 -0.46 3.67 21.68
CA PRO A 71 -0.28 4.75 22.65
C PRO A 71 1.16 4.85 23.17
N VAL A 72 1.70 6.07 23.27
CA VAL A 72 3.05 6.34 23.82
C VAL A 72 3.19 5.78 25.24
N ALA A 73 2.13 5.86 26.04
CA ALA A 73 2.10 5.44 27.43
C ALA A 73 2.39 3.94 27.64
N GLU A 74 2.19 3.10 26.63
CA GLU A 74 2.46 1.66 26.71
C GLU A 74 3.94 1.30 26.46
N GLY A 75 4.75 2.25 26.00
CA GLY A 75 6.18 2.07 25.75
C GLY A 75 6.49 0.87 24.84
N ALA A 76 7.64 0.24 25.06
CA ALA A 76 8.10 -0.89 24.23
C ALA A 76 7.20 -2.14 24.34
N ALA A 77 6.51 -2.34 25.47
CA ALA A 77 5.60 -3.46 25.64
C ALA A 77 4.36 -3.33 24.73
N GLY A 78 3.86 -2.10 24.55
CA GLY A 78 2.76 -1.80 23.64
C GLY A 78 3.07 -2.14 22.18
N TYR A 79 4.33 -2.02 21.77
CA TYR A 79 4.76 -2.32 20.39
C TYR A 79 4.49 -3.78 20.00
N LEU A 80 4.99 -4.73 20.80
CA LEU A 80 4.83 -6.16 20.51
C LEU A 80 3.37 -6.59 20.58
N LYS A 81 2.64 -6.08 21.57
CA LYS A 81 1.21 -6.33 21.72
C LYS A 81 0.43 -5.83 20.51
N LYS A 82 0.64 -4.57 20.13
CA LYS A 82 -0.04 -3.99 18.97
C LYS A 82 0.28 -4.74 17.68
N LEU A 83 1.52 -5.23 17.50
CA LEU A 83 1.89 -6.03 16.33
C LEU A 83 1.10 -7.36 16.27
N GLN A 84 0.83 -7.99 17.41
CA GLN A 84 -0.04 -9.18 17.47
C GLN A 84 -1.50 -8.79 17.22
N ASP A 85 -1.98 -7.72 17.84
CA ASP A 85 -3.35 -7.23 17.70
C ASP A 85 -3.70 -6.93 16.23
N ILE A 86 -2.80 -6.29 15.47
CA ILE A 86 -3.06 -5.98 14.05
C ILE A 86 -3.10 -7.23 13.17
N CYS A 87 -2.34 -8.29 13.51
CA CYS A 87 -2.39 -9.56 12.79
C CYS A 87 -3.73 -10.26 13.01
N GLU A 88 -4.19 -10.31 14.26
CA GLU A 88 -5.50 -10.89 14.60
C GLU A 88 -6.66 -10.07 14.02
N GLU A 89 -6.56 -8.74 14.07
CA GLU A 89 -7.52 -7.83 13.44
C GLU A 89 -7.59 -8.06 11.93
N ALA A 90 -6.43 -8.21 11.26
CA ALA A 90 -6.37 -8.49 9.83
C ALA A 90 -6.96 -9.85 9.47
N ASP A 91 -6.69 -10.92 10.23
CA ASP A 91 -7.31 -12.23 9.97
C ASP A 91 -8.83 -12.17 10.12
N ASN A 92 -9.33 -11.48 11.14
CA ASN A 92 -10.77 -11.30 11.34
C ASN A 92 -11.41 -10.43 10.24
N ALA A 93 -10.74 -9.34 9.84
CA ALA A 93 -11.19 -8.48 8.75
C ALA A 93 -11.23 -9.25 7.42
N SER A 94 -10.28 -10.15 7.17
CA SER A 94 -10.18 -10.93 5.93
C SER A 94 -11.38 -11.85 5.66
N LYS A 95 -12.17 -12.15 6.69
CA LYS A 95 -13.37 -12.98 6.58
C LYS A 95 -14.55 -12.22 5.97
N LYS A 96 -14.55 -10.88 6.03
CA LYS A 96 -15.66 -10.00 5.63
C LYS A 96 -15.29 -9.02 4.53
N HIS A 97 -14.05 -8.52 4.57
CA HIS A 97 -13.56 -7.45 3.71
C HIS A 97 -12.58 -8.00 2.69
N GLN A 98 -12.59 -7.43 1.49
CA GLN A 98 -11.71 -7.83 0.37
C GLN A 98 -10.48 -6.93 0.29
N ILE A 99 -10.47 -5.82 1.01
CA ILE A 99 -9.37 -4.86 1.04
C ILE A 99 -9.08 -4.54 2.51
N ILE A 100 -7.82 -4.64 2.90
CA ILE A 100 -7.34 -4.25 4.21
C ILE A 100 -6.37 -3.09 3.98
N ILE A 101 -6.65 -1.96 4.63
CA ILE A 101 -5.84 -0.75 4.53
C ILE A 101 -5.08 -0.58 5.83
N LEU A 102 -3.75 -0.64 5.79
CA LEU A 102 -2.90 -0.32 6.93
C LEU A 102 -2.65 1.19 6.92
N SER A 103 -2.98 1.89 7.99
CA SER A 103 -2.87 3.36 8.04
C SER A 103 -2.15 3.84 9.31
N ASP A 104 -1.12 4.65 9.11
CA ASP A 104 -0.42 5.34 10.21
C ASP A 104 -0.92 6.78 10.45
N ARG A 105 -2.01 7.22 9.80
CA ARG A 105 -2.54 8.60 9.88
C ARG A 105 -2.88 9.09 11.28
N LYS A 106 -3.08 8.18 12.24
CA LYS A 106 -3.36 8.54 13.64
C LYS A 106 -2.09 8.84 14.45
N ALA A 107 -0.91 8.84 13.82
CA ALA A 107 0.34 9.19 14.47
C ALA A 107 0.28 10.62 15.01
N GLY A 108 0.81 10.83 16.21
CA GLY A 108 0.76 12.13 16.87
C GLY A 108 1.46 12.13 18.23
N PRO A 109 1.32 13.20 19.03
CA PRO A 109 2.01 13.34 20.31
C PRO A 109 1.74 12.21 21.30
N GLU A 110 0.56 11.59 21.22
CA GLU A 110 0.12 10.51 22.13
C GLU A 110 0.16 9.12 21.48
N ARG A 111 0.44 9.03 20.17
CA ARG A 111 0.39 7.77 19.40
C ARG A 111 1.61 7.62 18.51
N LEU A 112 2.38 6.55 18.73
CA LEU A 112 3.52 6.20 17.88
C LEU A 112 3.06 5.31 16.73
N PRO A 113 3.49 5.60 15.48
CA PRO A 113 3.34 4.66 14.39
C PRO A 113 4.29 3.47 14.57
N ILE A 114 3.77 2.26 14.33
CA ILE A 114 4.62 1.10 14.03
C ILE A 114 5.12 1.28 12.60
N SER A 115 6.35 0.86 12.33
CA SER A 115 6.87 0.88 10.96
C SER A 115 5.89 0.20 10.01
N SER A 116 5.56 0.89 8.91
CA SER A 116 4.60 0.42 7.93
C SER A 116 5.07 -0.90 7.30
N LEU A 117 6.38 -1.06 7.12
CA LEU A 117 6.98 -2.29 6.62
C LEU A 117 6.83 -3.46 7.60
N VAL A 118 7.11 -3.25 8.89
CA VAL A 118 7.00 -4.31 9.90
C VAL A 118 5.55 -4.74 10.05
N SER A 119 4.62 -3.78 10.11
CA SER A 119 3.19 -4.04 10.18
C SER A 119 2.70 -4.84 8.98
N LEU A 120 3.09 -4.42 7.77
CA LEU A 120 2.75 -5.10 6.53
C LEU A 120 3.31 -6.52 6.49
N GLY A 121 4.60 -6.69 6.77
CA GLY A 121 5.26 -8.00 6.74
C GLY A 121 4.64 -8.98 7.73
N ALA A 122 4.36 -8.52 8.97
CA ALA A 122 3.70 -9.33 9.98
C ALA A 122 2.30 -9.79 9.53
N ILE A 123 1.47 -8.86 9.04
CA ILE A 123 0.13 -9.18 8.54
C ILE A 123 0.20 -10.09 7.31
N HIS A 124 1.10 -9.81 6.37
CA HIS A 124 1.27 -10.59 5.15
C HIS A 124 1.59 -12.05 5.44
N HIS A 125 2.61 -12.30 6.28
CA HIS A 125 3.00 -13.65 6.67
C HIS A 125 1.93 -14.34 7.51
N HIS A 126 1.31 -13.64 8.46
CA HIS A 126 0.22 -14.19 9.26
C HIS A 126 -0.96 -14.64 8.38
N LEU A 127 -1.38 -13.83 7.42
CA LEU A 127 -2.46 -14.17 6.49
C LEU A 127 -2.09 -15.31 5.53
N ILE A 128 -0.80 -15.52 5.24
CA ILE A 128 -0.34 -16.71 4.50
C ILE A 128 -0.52 -17.95 5.37
N GLU A 129 -0.08 -17.91 6.63
CA GLU A 129 -0.19 -19.01 7.58
C GLU A 129 -1.67 -19.39 7.83
N THR A 130 -2.57 -18.41 7.91
CA THR A 130 -4.01 -18.64 8.07
C THR A 130 -4.75 -18.92 6.76
N ARG A 131 -4.05 -18.93 5.61
CA ARG A 131 -4.60 -19.14 4.25
C ARG A 131 -5.67 -18.12 3.85
N SER A 132 -5.55 -16.90 4.39
CA SER A 132 -6.45 -15.79 4.11
C SER A 132 -5.87 -14.77 3.12
N ARG A 133 -4.56 -14.78 2.85
CA ARG A 133 -3.88 -13.77 1.99
C ARG A 133 -4.46 -13.65 0.58
N MET A 134 -4.88 -14.76 -0.03
CA MET A 134 -5.48 -14.77 -1.38
C MET A 134 -6.88 -14.13 -1.44
N LYS A 135 -7.54 -13.94 -0.29
CA LYS A 135 -8.90 -13.40 -0.22
C LYS A 135 -8.95 -11.88 -0.13
N VAL A 136 -7.82 -11.26 0.18
CA VAL A 136 -7.73 -9.83 0.50
C VAL A 136 -6.62 -9.15 -0.27
N ALA A 137 -6.83 -7.88 -0.58
CA ALA A 137 -5.77 -6.95 -0.94
C ALA A 137 -5.21 -6.26 0.30
N LEU A 138 -3.90 -6.03 0.34
CA LEU A 138 -3.22 -5.22 1.35
C LEU A 138 -2.82 -3.89 0.73
N VAL A 139 -3.41 -2.80 1.22
CA VAL A 139 -3.09 -1.43 0.80
C VAL A 139 -2.43 -0.71 1.97
N VAL A 140 -1.37 0.04 1.70
CA VAL A 140 -0.61 0.75 2.74
C VAL A 140 -0.77 2.25 2.56
N GLU A 141 -1.34 2.92 3.55
CA GLU A 141 -1.37 4.38 3.68
C GLU A 141 -0.31 4.78 4.72
N SER A 142 0.85 5.28 4.25
CA SER A 142 2.03 5.48 5.10
C SER A 142 2.63 6.87 4.96
N GLY A 143 3.04 7.44 6.09
CA GLY A 143 3.84 8.65 6.17
C GLY A 143 5.35 8.40 6.05
N GLU A 144 5.80 7.16 6.20
CA GLU A 144 7.23 6.78 6.14
C GLU A 144 7.72 6.56 4.69
N ALA A 145 6.81 6.15 3.80
CA ALA A 145 7.13 5.84 2.41
C ALA A 145 7.39 7.12 1.60
N ARG A 146 8.62 7.27 1.08
CA ARG A 146 9.04 8.46 0.30
C ARG A 146 10.10 8.18 -0.76
N GLU A 147 10.91 7.15 -0.57
CA GLU A 147 12.00 6.78 -1.47
C GLU A 147 11.62 5.53 -2.26
N VAL A 148 12.21 5.39 -3.45
CA VAL A 148 12.00 4.23 -4.35
C VAL A 148 12.22 2.92 -3.60
N HIS A 149 13.27 2.85 -2.77
CA HIS A 149 13.57 1.66 -1.99
C HIS A 149 12.44 1.30 -1.01
N HIS A 150 11.83 2.28 -0.34
CA HIS A 150 10.71 2.03 0.58
C HIS A 150 9.53 1.39 -0.16
N ILE A 151 9.21 1.90 -1.36
CA ILE A 151 8.15 1.34 -2.20
C ILE A 151 8.49 -0.08 -2.64
N CYS A 152 9.72 -0.33 -3.12
CA CYS A 152 10.15 -1.66 -3.53
C CYS A 152 10.08 -2.69 -2.39
N VAL A 153 10.49 -2.29 -1.18
CA VAL A 153 10.48 -3.19 -0.01
C VAL A 153 9.04 -3.46 0.43
N LEU A 154 8.16 -2.46 0.47
CA LEU A 154 6.73 -2.67 0.76
C LEU A 154 6.08 -3.61 -0.26
N LEU A 155 6.36 -3.44 -1.55
CA LEU A 155 5.87 -4.34 -2.60
C LEU A 155 6.41 -5.77 -2.42
N GLY A 156 7.71 -5.91 -2.14
CA GLY A 156 8.35 -7.20 -1.91
C GLY A 156 7.81 -7.94 -0.68
N TYR A 157 7.34 -7.21 0.33
CA TYR A 157 6.72 -7.77 1.54
C TYR A 157 5.19 -7.88 1.47
N GLY A 158 4.60 -7.69 0.29
CA GLY A 158 3.23 -8.12 0.01
C GLY A 158 2.18 -7.01 -0.04
N ALA A 159 2.56 -5.73 -0.16
CA ALA A 159 1.63 -4.66 -0.48
C ALA A 159 1.12 -4.79 -1.93
N ASP A 160 -0.17 -4.59 -2.13
CA ASP A 160 -0.80 -4.54 -3.45
C ASP A 160 -0.87 -3.09 -3.99
N ALA A 161 -1.01 -2.11 -3.10
CA ALA A 161 -0.93 -0.68 -3.42
C ALA A 161 -0.40 0.14 -2.24
N ILE A 162 0.23 1.27 -2.54
CA ILE A 162 0.91 2.12 -1.55
C ILE A 162 0.53 3.59 -1.80
N CYS A 163 -0.01 4.24 -0.77
CA CYS A 163 -0.30 5.67 -0.71
C CYS A 163 0.72 6.35 0.21
N PRO A 164 1.78 6.98 -0.34
CA PRO A 164 2.74 7.76 0.44
C PRO A 164 2.18 9.16 0.76
N TYR A 165 1.13 9.21 1.59
CA TYR A 165 0.34 10.44 1.75
C TYR A 165 1.18 11.61 2.27
N LEU A 166 2.10 11.39 3.22
CA LEU A 166 2.88 12.49 3.80
C LEU A 166 3.83 13.12 2.78
N ALA A 167 4.40 12.32 1.87
CA ALA A 167 5.25 12.83 0.80
C ALA A 167 4.44 13.71 -0.18
N LEU A 168 3.20 13.30 -0.49
CA LEU A 168 2.30 14.05 -1.36
C LEU A 168 1.78 15.33 -0.68
N GLU A 169 1.34 15.25 0.58
CA GLU A 169 0.88 16.40 1.38
C GLU A 169 2.02 17.41 1.59
N LEU A 170 3.24 16.94 1.81
CA LEU A 170 4.42 17.82 1.90
C LEU A 170 4.66 18.56 0.59
N ALA A 171 4.56 17.89 -0.56
CA ALA A 171 4.71 18.54 -1.86
C ALA A 171 3.61 19.60 -2.09
N SER A 172 2.36 19.31 -1.77
CA SER A 172 1.28 20.30 -1.81
C SER A 172 1.55 21.49 -0.86
N SER A 173 2.06 21.24 0.35
CA SER A 173 2.41 22.30 1.30
C SER A 173 3.57 23.18 0.79
N LEU A 174 4.60 22.59 0.16
CA LEU A 174 5.72 23.34 -0.43
C LEU A 174 5.27 24.21 -1.61
N ARG A 175 4.28 23.75 -2.39
CA ARG A 175 3.62 24.57 -3.41
C ARG A 175 2.90 25.76 -2.77
N ASP A 176 2.11 25.52 -1.73
CA ASP A 176 1.33 26.58 -1.10
C ASP A 176 2.22 27.64 -0.41
N GLN A 177 3.44 27.25 0.00
CA GLN A 177 4.49 28.15 0.50
C GLN A 177 5.26 28.88 -0.62
N GLY A 178 5.00 28.59 -1.90
CA GLY A 178 5.67 29.19 -3.04
C GLY A 178 7.09 28.68 -3.30
N ILE A 179 7.49 27.56 -2.67
CA ILE A 179 8.80 26.92 -2.90
C ILE A 179 8.77 26.11 -4.20
N LEU A 180 7.64 25.45 -4.47
CA LEU A 180 7.34 24.83 -5.76
C LEU A 180 6.49 25.77 -6.62
N ASP A 181 6.46 25.49 -7.93
CA ASP A 181 5.62 26.24 -8.86
C ASP A 181 4.14 26.14 -8.46
N THR A 182 3.54 27.28 -8.13
CA THR A 182 2.16 27.40 -7.66
C THR A 182 1.13 27.02 -8.73
N SER A 183 1.53 26.90 -9.99
CA SER A 183 0.65 26.41 -11.06
C SER A 183 0.41 24.90 -11.03
N LEU A 184 1.20 24.14 -10.27
CA LEU A 184 1.09 22.69 -10.17
C LEU A 184 -0.16 22.26 -9.39
N THR A 185 -1.04 21.50 -10.04
CA THR A 185 -2.19 20.89 -9.36
C THR A 185 -1.76 19.68 -8.52
N ASP A 186 -2.56 19.28 -7.53
CA ASP A 186 -2.29 18.07 -6.74
C ASP A 186 -2.22 16.81 -7.62
N GLU A 187 -3.02 16.77 -8.68
CA GLU A 187 -2.97 15.71 -9.68
C GLU A 187 -1.63 15.70 -10.41
N THR A 188 -1.13 16.86 -10.84
CA THR A 188 0.18 16.98 -11.50
C THR A 188 1.32 16.56 -10.56
N ILE A 189 1.26 16.95 -9.29
CA ILE A 189 2.23 16.55 -8.26
C ILE A 189 2.24 15.02 -8.11
N TYR A 190 1.06 14.41 -7.97
CA TYR A 190 0.91 12.96 -7.88
C TYR A 190 1.45 12.26 -9.13
N GLN A 191 1.05 12.68 -10.32
CA GLN A 191 1.49 12.04 -11.58
C GLN A 191 3.02 12.09 -11.73
N ASN A 192 3.64 13.24 -11.44
CA ASN A 192 5.08 13.39 -11.49
C ASN A 192 5.79 12.51 -10.46
N TYR A 193 5.30 12.49 -9.21
CA TYR A 193 5.83 11.66 -8.14
C TYR A 193 5.73 10.17 -8.50
N ALA A 194 4.58 9.74 -8.97
CA ALA A 194 4.32 8.34 -9.28
C ALA A 194 5.11 7.88 -10.53
N GLN A 195 5.29 8.74 -11.53
CA GLN A 195 6.17 8.50 -12.67
C GLN A 195 7.64 8.34 -12.24
N ALA A 196 8.10 9.17 -11.30
CA ALA A 196 9.45 9.06 -10.74
C ALA A 196 9.63 7.73 -9.99
N MET A 197 8.65 7.34 -9.17
CA MET A 197 8.63 6.05 -8.47
C MET A 197 8.60 4.88 -9.44
N GLN A 198 7.75 4.91 -10.47
CA GLN A 198 7.70 3.89 -11.52
C GLN A 198 9.06 3.72 -12.22
N THR A 199 9.71 4.82 -12.57
CA THR A 199 11.04 4.80 -13.21
C THR A 199 12.08 4.22 -12.27
N GLY A 200 11.99 4.56 -10.97
CA GLY A 200 12.86 4.00 -9.93
C GLY A 200 12.66 2.50 -9.72
N ILE A 201 11.42 2.03 -9.65
CA ILE A 201 11.08 0.61 -9.42
C ILE A 201 11.55 -0.26 -10.58
N ASN A 202 11.46 0.24 -11.82
CA ASN A 202 11.93 -0.51 -12.98
C ASN A 202 13.46 -0.69 -12.97
N LYS A 203 14.22 0.14 -12.25
CA LYS A 203 15.68 0.18 -12.30
C LYS A 203 16.33 -0.87 -11.41
#